data_AF-A0A1R0L0F2-F1
#
_entry.id   AF-A0A1R0L0F2-F1
#
_cell.length_a   1.000
_cell.length_b   1.000
_cell.length_c   1.000
_cell.angle_alpha   90.00
_cell.angle_beta   90.00
_cell.angle_gamma   90.00
#
_symmetry.space_group_name_H-M   'P 1'
#
loop_
_entity.id
_entity.type
_entity.pdbx_description
1 polymer ?
#
loop_
_entity_poly.entity_id
_entity_poly.type
_entity_poly.pdbx_seq_one_letter_code
_entity_poly.pdbx_strand_id
1 'polypeptide(L)'
;MTRRLLGTLFAMLTASALVGAAPAEAATTTFAGTVALSNCSGSVVKPPEASLDDPALVLSNGHCLQEGFPDPGEVIVNQPSSRTFSLLSKDGRSSLGTLKAKKLLYATMTDTDVSLYQLNTSYAKIKATYGIAPLTLSPTRPSAGVAMDVVSGYWKKIYSCNIDGFVHELHEADWVWKDSIRYTPACKTIGGTSGSPIIETSTGKVVGVNNTGNESGQRCTMNNPCEVDAAGKVTVRKGINYGEQTYQLTSCLSRSELDLANPNCKAPKP
;
A
#
# COMPACT_ATOMS: atom_id res chain seq x y z
N MET A 1 -77.09 -26.25 34.15
CA MET A 1 -77.06 -26.23 32.67
C MET A 1 -75.97 -25.27 32.19
N THR A 2 -75.28 -25.66 31.12
CA THR A 2 -74.40 -24.82 30.25
C THR A 2 -73.12 -24.20 30.83
N ARG A 3 -72.05 -25.00 30.79
CA ARG A 3 -70.79 -24.79 30.04
C ARG A 3 -70.45 -23.34 29.63
N ARG A 4 -69.23 -22.89 29.98
CA ARG A 4 -68.31 -22.12 29.09
C ARG A 4 -66.89 -22.17 29.66
N LEU A 5 -66.03 -22.95 28.99
CA LEU A 5 -64.58 -22.90 29.13
C LEU A 5 -64.07 -21.63 28.42
N LEU A 6 -63.42 -20.73 29.15
CA LEU A 6 -62.57 -19.70 28.54
C LEU A 6 -61.12 -20.19 28.62
N GLY A 7 -60.57 -20.57 27.46
CA GLY A 7 -59.15 -20.78 27.28
C GLY A 7 -58.44 -19.44 27.12
N THR A 8 -57.52 -19.14 28.04
CA THR A 8 -56.59 -18.00 27.93
C THR A 8 -55.42 -18.39 27.01
N LEU A 9 -55.36 -17.80 25.82
CA LEU A 9 -54.16 -17.80 24.99
C LEU A 9 -53.13 -16.84 25.57
N PHE A 10 -51.98 -17.36 26.01
CA PHE A 10 -50.78 -16.58 26.28
C PHE A 10 -50.07 -16.32 24.95
N ALA A 11 -50.11 -15.09 24.45
CA ALA A 11 -49.24 -14.66 23.35
C ALA A 11 -47.89 -14.22 23.93
N MET A 12 -46.88 -15.07 23.83
CA MET A 12 -45.49 -14.71 24.13
C MET A 12 -44.94 -13.86 22.96
N LEU A 13 -44.79 -12.55 23.18
CA LEU A 13 -43.96 -11.71 22.32
C LEU A 13 -42.49 -11.95 22.66
N THR A 14 -41.78 -12.69 21.80
CA THR A 14 -40.32 -12.75 21.80
C THR A 14 -39.78 -11.48 21.13
N ALA A 15 -39.33 -10.51 21.91
CA ALA A 15 -38.58 -9.37 21.41
C ALA A 15 -37.16 -9.82 21.04
N SER A 16 -36.90 -10.03 19.75
CA SER A 16 -35.55 -10.26 19.24
C SER A 16 -34.76 -8.96 19.33
N ALA A 17 -33.91 -8.83 20.36
CA ALA A 17 -32.94 -7.77 20.44
C ALA A 17 -31.89 -7.97 19.33
N LEU A 18 -32.00 -7.17 18.27
CA LEU A 18 -30.93 -7.01 17.27
C LEU A 18 -29.76 -6.31 17.96
N VAL A 19 -28.79 -7.10 18.42
CA VAL A 19 -27.49 -6.58 18.87
C VAL A 19 -26.78 -6.04 17.63
N GLY A 20 -26.96 -4.76 17.35
CA GLY A 20 -26.16 -4.05 16.35
C GLY A 20 -24.71 -4.04 16.80
N ALA A 21 -23.82 -4.61 15.99
CA ALA A 21 -22.38 -4.48 16.20
C ALA A 21 -22.04 -2.98 16.26
N ALA A 22 -21.33 -2.56 17.33
CA ALA A 22 -20.84 -1.20 17.42
C ALA A 22 -19.96 -0.91 16.17
N PRO A 23 -20.10 0.28 15.55
CA PRO A 23 -19.24 0.65 14.44
C PRO A 23 -17.79 0.57 14.92
N ALA A 24 -16.95 -0.15 14.17
CA ALA A 24 -15.53 -0.21 14.42
C ALA A 24 -14.99 1.23 14.41
N GLU A 25 -14.39 1.65 15.52
CA GLU A 25 -13.73 2.94 15.61
C GLU A 25 -12.63 2.97 14.54
N ALA A 26 -12.66 3.94 13.64
CA ALA A 26 -11.66 4.06 12.59
C ALA A 26 -10.27 4.14 13.24
N ALA A 27 -9.41 3.16 12.96
CA ALA A 27 -8.08 3.15 13.50
C ALA A 27 -7.35 4.42 13.04
N THR A 28 -6.90 5.24 13.99
CA THR A 28 -6.13 6.44 13.64
C THR A 28 -4.81 6.00 13.02
N THR A 29 -4.59 6.36 11.76
CA THR A 29 -3.32 6.10 11.08
C THR A 29 -2.18 6.85 11.78
N THR A 30 -1.05 6.17 11.94
CA THR A 30 0.18 6.70 12.54
C THR A 30 1.37 6.41 11.63
N PHE A 31 2.57 6.88 11.98
CA PHE A 31 3.80 6.52 11.28
C PHE A 31 4.37 5.15 11.66
N ALA A 32 3.64 4.35 12.46
CA ALA A 32 4.07 3.00 12.80
C ALA A 32 4.34 2.17 11.54
N GLY A 33 5.54 1.60 11.44
CA GLY A 33 5.96 0.82 10.29
C GLY A 33 6.39 1.67 9.08
N THR A 34 6.40 3.00 9.17
CA THR A 34 6.90 3.88 8.12
C THR A 34 8.42 4.06 8.23
N VAL A 35 9.11 4.11 7.09
CA VAL A 35 10.53 4.43 7.02
C VAL A 35 10.79 5.66 6.14
N ALA A 36 11.82 6.43 6.49
CA ALA A 36 12.34 7.51 5.67
C ALA A 36 13.61 7.09 4.91
N LEU A 37 13.74 7.57 3.68
CA LEU A 37 14.93 7.47 2.83
C LEU A 37 15.43 8.88 2.49
N SER A 38 16.48 9.02 1.67
CA SER A 38 17.11 10.30 1.35
C SER A 38 16.24 11.28 0.55
N ASN A 39 15.35 10.75 -0.29
CA ASN A 39 14.48 11.49 -1.21
C ASN A 39 13.19 10.69 -1.55
N CYS A 40 12.92 9.64 -0.78
CA CYS A 40 11.74 8.79 -0.90
C CYS A 40 11.28 8.37 0.50
N SER A 41 10.11 7.76 0.54
CA SER A 41 9.49 7.14 1.69
C SER A 41 9.39 5.63 1.50
N GLY A 42 9.05 4.91 2.55
CA GLY A 42 8.88 3.46 2.50
C GLY A 42 8.10 2.95 3.69
N SER A 43 7.90 1.64 3.76
CA SER A 43 7.28 1.00 4.92
C SER A 43 7.76 -0.41 5.16
N VAL A 44 7.85 -0.81 6.44
CA VAL A 44 8.00 -2.20 6.85
C VAL A 44 6.66 -2.91 6.64
N VAL A 45 6.61 -3.77 5.63
CA VAL A 45 5.40 -4.48 5.22
C VAL A 45 5.53 -5.98 5.44
N LYS A 46 4.40 -6.63 5.70
CA LYS A 46 4.29 -8.06 5.93
C LYS A 46 3.21 -8.66 5.03
N PRO A 47 3.54 -9.67 4.20
CA PRO A 47 2.54 -10.47 3.51
C PRO A 47 1.60 -11.16 4.52
N PRO A 48 0.29 -11.31 4.24
CA PRO A 48 -0.67 -11.86 5.20
C PRO A 48 -0.21 -13.17 5.87
N GLU A 49 0.30 -14.10 5.07
CA GLU A 49 0.70 -15.45 5.49
C GLU A 49 2.10 -15.55 6.13
N ALA A 50 2.89 -14.47 6.14
CA ALA A 50 4.21 -14.49 6.75
C ALA A 50 4.12 -14.69 8.28
N SER A 51 5.13 -15.29 8.90
CA SER A 51 5.33 -15.31 10.35
C SER A 51 6.04 -14.03 10.82
N LEU A 52 5.92 -13.69 12.11
CA LEU A 52 6.73 -12.62 12.69
C LEU A 52 8.23 -12.97 12.77
N ASP A 53 8.57 -14.26 12.74
CA ASP A 53 9.96 -14.71 12.74
C ASP A 53 10.63 -14.60 11.36
N ASP A 54 9.84 -14.33 10.32
CA ASP A 54 10.35 -14.14 8.97
C ASP A 54 11.19 -12.85 8.88
N PRO A 55 12.19 -12.81 7.97
CA PRO A 55 12.86 -11.57 7.61
C PRO A 55 11.84 -10.51 7.23
N ALA A 56 12.00 -9.31 7.78
CA ALA A 56 11.09 -8.22 7.48
C ALA A 56 11.30 -7.71 6.05
N LEU A 57 10.23 -7.21 5.43
CA LEU A 57 10.29 -6.56 4.12
C LEU A 57 10.11 -5.05 4.26
N VAL A 58 10.79 -4.27 3.42
CA VAL A 58 10.52 -2.85 3.22
C VAL A 58 10.03 -2.62 1.79
N LEU A 59 8.86 -1.98 1.67
CA LEU A 59 8.25 -1.53 0.42
C LEU A 59 8.65 -0.07 0.12
N SER A 60 8.95 0.21 -1.15
CA SER A 60 9.07 1.54 -1.75
C SER A 60 8.72 1.44 -3.25
N ASN A 61 9.05 2.46 -4.05
CA ASN A 61 8.95 2.40 -5.52
C ASN A 61 10.22 1.82 -6.16
N GLY A 62 10.09 1.32 -7.39
CA GLY A 62 11.20 0.99 -8.28
C GLY A 62 11.96 2.25 -8.71
N HIS A 63 11.28 3.37 -8.97
CA HIS A 63 12.00 4.62 -9.25
C HIS A 63 12.78 5.17 -8.03
N CYS A 64 12.54 4.63 -6.83
CA CYS A 64 13.27 5.00 -5.62
C CYS A 64 14.57 4.21 -5.43
N LEU A 65 14.99 3.32 -6.33
CA LEU A 65 16.27 2.61 -6.23
C LEU A 65 17.47 3.58 -6.19
N GLN A 66 18.58 3.18 -5.56
CA GLN A 66 19.78 4.04 -5.48
C GLN A 66 20.63 3.94 -6.75
N GLU A 67 20.46 2.85 -7.49
CA GLU A 67 21.21 2.46 -8.67
C GLU A 67 20.68 3.13 -9.96
N GLY A 68 19.48 3.73 -9.90
CA GLY A 68 18.81 4.34 -11.05
C GLY A 68 17.40 3.77 -11.25
N PHE A 69 16.68 4.31 -12.22
CA PHE A 69 15.36 3.81 -12.62
C PHE A 69 15.53 2.50 -13.39
N PRO A 70 14.80 1.43 -13.04
CA PRO A 70 14.69 0.26 -13.90
C PRO A 70 14.19 0.66 -15.30
N ASP A 71 14.82 0.10 -16.34
CA ASP A 71 14.41 0.34 -17.71
C ASP A 71 12.99 -0.20 -17.96
N PRO A 72 12.24 0.33 -18.94
CA PRO A 72 10.98 -0.28 -19.36
C PRO A 72 11.16 -1.76 -19.74
N GLY A 73 10.36 -2.64 -19.12
CA GLY A 73 10.49 -4.09 -19.26
C GLY A 73 11.45 -4.75 -18.26
N GLU A 74 12.23 -3.98 -17.49
CA GLU A 74 13.21 -4.53 -16.55
C GLU A 74 12.56 -4.98 -15.23
N VAL A 75 12.95 -6.18 -14.80
CA VAL A 75 12.58 -6.74 -13.50
C VAL A 75 13.85 -7.23 -12.79
N ILE A 76 14.17 -6.60 -11.65
CA ILE A 76 15.35 -6.91 -10.85
C ILE A 76 14.94 -7.81 -9.69
N VAL A 77 15.60 -8.96 -9.54
CA VAL A 77 15.30 -9.93 -8.47
C VAL A 77 16.54 -10.39 -7.72
N ASN A 78 16.38 -10.61 -6.42
CA ASN A 78 17.37 -11.24 -5.53
C ASN A 78 18.81 -10.66 -5.60
N GLN A 79 18.94 -9.35 -5.81
CA GLN A 79 20.25 -8.68 -5.82
C GLN A 79 20.72 -8.37 -4.39
N PRO A 80 21.99 -8.63 -4.04
CA PRO A 80 22.54 -8.17 -2.76
C PRO A 80 22.35 -6.66 -2.59
N SER A 81 21.96 -6.23 -1.39
CA SER A 81 21.79 -4.80 -1.11
C SER A 81 22.17 -4.52 0.33
N SER A 82 22.84 -3.38 0.54
CA SER A 82 23.18 -2.86 1.86
C SER A 82 22.38 -1.60 2.21
N ARG A 83 21.32 -1.30 1.44
CA ARG A 83 20.45 -0.13 1.61
C ARG A 83 19.95 -0.03 3.05
N THR A 84 19.88 1.19 3.55
CA THR A 84 19.40 1.47 4.91
C THR A 84 18.15 2.32 4.90
N PHE A 85 17.37 2.21 5.98
CA PHE A 85 16.08 2.88 6.14
C PHE A 85 15.96 3.42 7.56
N SER A 86 15.56 4.68 7.73
CA SER A 86 15.30 5.26 9.05
C SER A 86 13.89 4.89 9.49
N LEU A 87 13.75 4.04 10.50
CA LEU A 87 12.45 3.65 11.07
C LEU A 87 11.92 4.77 11.96
N LEU A 88 10.69 5.23 11.70
CA LEU A 88 10.10 6.34 12.43
C LEU A 88 9.39 5.91 13.72
N SER A 89 9.32 6.83 14.67
CA SER A 89 8.41 6.75 15.81
C SER A 89 6.95 6.85 15.33
N LYS A 90 6.00 6.34 16.13
CA LYS A 90 4.57 6.35 15.74
C LYS A 90 4.03 7.75 15.46
N ASP A 91 4.54 8.76 16.15
CA ASP A 91 4.17 10.17 15.95
C ASP A 91 4.98 10.86 14.83
N GLY A 92 5.92 10.15 14.19
CA GLY A 92 6.79 10.66 13.13
C GLY A 92 7.83 11.67 13.59
N ARG A 93 7.90 12.00 14.89
CA ARG A 93 8.77 13.07 15.41
C ARG A 93 10.24 12.69 15.44
N SER A 94 10.56 11.41 15.61
CA SER A 94 11.94 10.92 15.71
C SER A 94 12.19 9.65 14.89
N SER A 95 13.47 9.34 14.69
CA SER A 95 13.93 8.04 14.19
C SER A 95 14.19 7.11 15.38
N LEU A 96 13.63 5.92 15.37
CA LEU A 96 13.85 4.88 16.39
C LEU A 96 15.14 4.10 16.13
N GLY A 97 15.56 3.99 14.87
CA GLY A 97 16.77 3.27 14.49
C GLY A 97 16.92 3.11 12.99
N THR A 98 18.02 2.49 12.58
CA THR A 98 18.33 2.21 11.18
C THR A 98 18.09 0.73 10.89
N LEU A 99 17.21 0.45 9.94
CA LEU A 99 17.01 -0.88 9.37
C LEU A 99 17.93 -1.06 8.17
N LYS A 100 18.36 -2.30 7.90
CA LYS A 100 19.29 -2.61 6.82
C LYS A 100 18.79 -3.76 5.96
N ALA A 101 18.80 -3.55 4.65
CA ALA A 101 18.55 -4.60 3.67
C ALA A 101 19.67 -5.65 3.71
N LYS A 102 19.29 -6.90 3.42
CA LYS A 102 20.21 -7.97 3.02
C LYS A 102 20.20 -8.12 1.49
N LYS A 103 19.04 -7.97 0.88
CA LYS A 103 18.85 -8.03 -0.58
C LYS A 103 17.71 -7.13 -1.04
N LEU A 104 17.83 -6.62 -2.25
CA LEU A 104 16.69 -6.20 -3.05
C LEU A 104 16.00 -7.47 -3.54
N LEU A 105 14.84 -7.77 -2.95
CA LEU A 105 14.09 -8.99 -3.24
C LEU A 105 13.47 -8.91 -4.64
N TYR A 106 12.87 -7.75 -4.96
CA TYR A 106 12.16 -7.48 -6.21
C TYR A 106 12.14 -5.97 -6.48
N ALA A 107 12.31 -5.55 -7.73
CA ALA A 107 11.98 -4.19 -8.17
C ALA A 107 11.63 -4.14 -9.66
N THR A 108 10.73 -3.23 -10.02
CA THR A 108 10.39 -2.92 -11.42
C THR A 108 9.68 -1.58 -11.52
N MET A 109 9.74 -0.98 -12.71
CA MET A 109 8.86 0.10 -13.16
C MET A 109 7.97 -0.33 -14.35
N THR A 110 7.89 -1.64 -14.63
CA THR A 110 7.07 -2.23 -15.70
C THR A 110 5.71 -2.61 -15.15
N ASP A 111 4.61 -2.17 -15.77
CA ASP A 111 3.22 -2.42 -15.35
C ASP A 111 2.86 -1.90 -13.94
N THR A 112 3.84 -1.62 -13.08
CA THR A 112 3.74 -1.10 -11.73
C THR A 112 5.08 -0.45 -11.38
N ASP A 113 5.16 0.22 -10.24
CA ASP A 113 6.36 0.90 -9.76
C ASP A 113 6.62 0.54 -8.30
N VAL A 114 7.41 -0.50 -8.08
CA VAL A 114 7.59 -1.08 -6.74
C VAL A 114 9.02 -1.56 -6.54
N SER A 115 9.47 -1.47 -5.30
CA SER A 115 10.65 -2.20 -4.81
C SER A 115 10.34 -2.83 -3.45
N LEU A 116 10.82 -4.06 -3.27
CA LEU A 116 10.78 -4.82 -2.02
C LEU A 116 12.20 -5.16 -1.61
N TYR A 117 12.58 -4.73 -0.41
CA TYR A 117 13.85 -5.07 0.22
C TYR A 117 13.60 -6.09 1.33
N GLN A 118 14.32 -7.20 1.31
CA GLN A 118 14.35 -8.10 2.46
C GLN A 118 15.44 -7.64 3.43
N LEU A 119 15.06 -7.45 4.69
CA LEU A 119 15.95 -6.99 5.74
C LEU A 119 16.78 -8.13 6.32
N ASN A 120 17.88 -7.76 6.98
CA ASN A 120 18.70 -8.69 7.77
C ASN A 120 18.12 -8.97 9.18
N THR A 121 16.90 -8.51 9.47
CA THR A 121 16.23 -8.62 10.76
C THR A 121 14.77 -9.04 10.58
N SER A 122 14.19 -9.73 11.56
CA SER A 122 12.81 -10.21 11.50
C SER A 122 11.80 -9.19 12.01
N TYR A 123 10.52 -9.40 11.69
CA TYR A 123 9.43 -8.56 12.21
C TYR A 123 9.37 -8.61 13.75
N ALA A 124 9.53 -9.78 14.34
CA ALA A 124 9.55 -9.99 15.80
C ALA A 124 10.68 -9.19 16.45
N LYS A 125 11.87 -9.17 15.83
CA LYS A 125 13.02 -8.42 16.36
C LYS A 125 12.80 -6.91 16.25
N ILE A 126 12.22 -6.41 15.16
CA ILE A 126 11.85 -5.00 15.01
C ILE A 126 10.84 -4.60 16.10
N LYS A 127 9.79 -5.41 16.29
CA LYS A 127 8.78 -5.17 17.32
C LYS A 127 9.37 -5.16 18.73
N ALA A 128 10.22 -6.13 19.06
CA ALA A 128 10.85 -6.22 20.37
C ALA A 128 11.81 -5.06 20.65
N THR A 129 12.54 -4.60 19.62
CA THR A 129 13.56 -3.54 19.79
C THR A 129 12.95 -2.14 19.78
N TYR A 130 11.95 -1.90 18.92
CA TYR A 130 11.44 -0.55 18.64
C TYR A 130 9.96 -0.36 19.01
N GLY A 131 9.25 -1.41 19.41
CA GLY A 131 7.81 -1.33 19.72
C GLY A 131 6.92 -1.11 18.47
N ILE A 132 7.46 -1.36 17.27
CA ILE A 132 6.78 -1.18 16.00
C ILE A 132 6.41 -2.53 15.38
N ALA A 133 5.12 -2.75 15.14
CA ALA A 133 4.63 -3.88 14.36
C ALA A 133 4.70 -3.56 12.86
N PRO A 134 4.85 -4.58 11.98
CA PRO A 134 4.78 -4.35 10.54
C PRO A 134 3.36 -3.99 10.08
N LEU A 135 3.28 -3.27 8.97
CA LEU A 135 2.03 -3.04 8.26
C LEU A 135 1.68 -4.27 7.42
N THR A 136 0.41 -4.70 7.45
CA THR A 136 -0.02 -5.87 6.67
C THR A 136 -0.41 -5.45 5.26
N LEU A 137 0.12 -6.13 4.24
CA LEU A 137 -0.32 -5.94 2.86
C LEU A 137 -1.76 -6.45 2.67
N SER A 138 -2.57 -5.71 1.93
CA SER A 138 -3.87 -6.21 1.49
C SER A 138 -3.68 -7.26 0.38
N PRO A 139 -4.25 -8.48 0.52
CA PRO A 139 -4.24 -9.46 -0.56
C PRO A 139 -5.28 -9.17 -1.65
N THR A 140 -6.12 -8.14 -1.45
CA THR A 140 -7.22 -7.80 -2.35
C THR A 140 -7.02 -6.41 -2.93
N ARG A 141 -7.43 -6.27 -4.20
CA ARG A 141 -7.56 -4.99 -4.89
C ARG A 141 -8.49 -4.05 -4.09
N PRO A 142 -8.09 -2.80 -3.79
CA PRO A 142 -8.98 -1.85 -3.13
C PRO A 142 -10.18 -1.48 -4.02
N SER A 143 -11.20 -0.89 -3.40
CA SER A 143 -12.38 -0.36 -4.08
C SER A 143 -12.29 1.16 -4.27
N ALA A 144 -12.97 1.70 -5.29
CA ALA A 144 -13.11 3.15 -5.42
C ALA A 144 -13.95 3.72 -4.27
N GLY A 145 -13.72 4.99 -3.91
CA GLY A 145 -14.41 5.71 -2.84
C GLY A 145 -13.87 5.47 -1.43
N VAL A 146 -13.04 4.43 -1.22
CA VAL A 146 -12.50 4.14 0.12
C VAL A 146 -11.59 5.27 0.61
N ALA A 147 -11.67 5.58 1.89
CA ALA A 147 -10.81 6.54 2.56
C ALA A 147 -9.44 5.91 2.84
N MET A 148 -8.39 6.67 2.55
CA MET A 148 -7.01 6.21 2.65
C MET A 148 -6.09 7.31 3.17
N ASP A 149 -4.95 6.87 3.69
CA ASP A 149 -3.86 7.74 4.13
C ASP A 149 -2.57 7.39 3.39
N VAL A 150 -1.92 8.40 2.83
CA VAL A 150 -0.54 8.29 2.34
C VAL A 150 0.42 8.75 3.43
N VAL A 151 1.22 7.83 3.98
CA VAL A 151 2.07 8.10 5.15
C VAL A 151 3.51 8.36 4.71
N SER A 152 3.87 9.62 4.49
CA SER A 152 5.20 9.98 4.00
C SER A 152 6.23 10.00 5.12
N GLY A 153 7.16 9.05 5.04
CA GLY A 153 8.30 8.98 5.94
C GLY A 153 9.30 10.12 5.75
N TYR A 154 9.61 10.48 4.49
CA TYR A 154 10.55 11.55 4.19
C TYR A 154 10.09 12.90 4.75
N TRP A 155 8.84 13.26 4.47
CA TRP A 155 8.26 14.52 4.93
C TRP A 155 7.67 14.46 6.34
N LYS A 156 7.59 13.26 6.94
CA LYS A 156 6.91 13.02 8.23
C LYS A 156 5.50 13.60 8.23
N LYS A 157 4.76 13.36 7.14
CA LYS A 157 3.43 13.90 6.91
C LYS A 157 2.46 12.82 6.41
N ILE A 158 1.26 12.82 6.96
CA ILE A 158 0.14 11.98 6.50
C ILE A 158 -0.75 12.83 5.59
N TYR A 159 -1.12 12.29 4.44
CA TYR A 159 -2.08 12.88 3.52
C TYR A 159 -3.34 12.01 3.51
N SER A 160 -4.43 12.52 4.08
CA SER A 160 -5.71 11.83 4.14
C SER A 160 -6.59 12.21 2.95
N CYS A 161 -7.06 11.21 2.21
CA CYS A 161 -7.83 11.40 0.99
C CYS A 161 -8.65 10.13 0.65
N ASN A 162 -9.20 10.05 -0.56
CA ASN A 162 -9.91 8.87 -1.05
C ASN A 162 -9.34 8.40 -2.38
N ILE A 163 -9.53 7.11 -2.66
CA ILE A 163 -9.37 6.54 -4.01
C ILE A 163 -10.54 7.05 -4.86
N ASP A 164 -10.26 7.82 -5.91
CA ASP A 164 -11.27 8.24 -6.87
C ASP A 164 -11.62 7.10 -7.84
N GLY A 165 -10.60 6.37 -8.28
CA GLY A 165 -10.77 5.27 -9.22
C GLY A 165 -9.45 4.65 -9.60
N PHE A 166 -9.43 3.98 -10.75
CA PHE A 166 -8.27 3.27 -11.25
C PHE A 166 -8.05 3.62 -12.72
N VAL A 167 -6.79 3.83 -13.06
CA VAL A 167 -6.36 4.20 -14.40
C VAL A 167 -6.00 2.92 -15.15
N HIS A 168 -6.56 2.72 -16.34
CA HIS A 168 -6.25 1.53 -17.14
C HIS A 168 -4.75 1.44 -17.44
N GLU A 169 -4.20 2.49 -18.04
CA GLU A 169 -2.76 2.69 -18.19
C GLU A 169 -2.38 4.12 -17.78
N LEU A 170 -1.41 4.26 -16.88
CA LEU A 170 -0.80 5.51 -16.47
C LEU A 170 0.56 5.62 -17.16
N HIS A 171 0.68 6.55 -18.12
CA HIS A 171 1.90 6.73 -18.91
C HIS A 171 2.70 7.90 -18.35
N GLU A 172 3.97 7.69 -18.07
CA GLU A 172 4.91 8.71 -17.62
C GLU A 172 6.26 8.52 -18.30
N ALA A 173 6.66 9.47 -19.14
CA ALA A 173 7.85 9.34 -19.99
C ALA A 173 7.83 7.99 -20.74
N ASP A 174 8.79 7.11 -20.48
CA ASP A 174 8.94 5.83 -21.16
C ASP A 174 8.23 4.67 -20.42
N TRP A 175 7.62 4.93 -19.26
CA TRP A 175 6.99 3.91 -18.43
C TRP A 175 5.47 3.90 -18.58
N VAL A 176 4.92 2.69 -18.53
CA VAL A 176 3.49 2.43 -18.52
C VAL A 176 3.19 1.58 -17.29
N TRP A 177 2.39 2.13 -16.38
CA TRP A 177 1.85 1.40 -15.23
C TRP A 177 0.38 1.08 -15.46
N LYS A 178 -0.08 -0.05 -14.96
CA LYS A 178 -1.41 -0.59 -15.22
C LYS A 178 -2.22 -0.63 -13.94
N ASP A 179 -3.51 -0.31 -14.08
CA ASP A 179 -4.45 -0.34 -12.98
C ASP A 179 -4.02 0.56 -11.79
N SER A 180 -3.36 1.69 -12.07
CA SER A 180 -2.85 2.59 -11.04
C SER A 180 -4.00 3.24 -10.27
N ILE A 181 -3.83 3.41 -8.95
CA ILE A 181 -4.76 4.10 -8.07
C ILE A 181 -4.77 5.57 -8.43
N ARG A 182 -5.94 6.13 -8.74
CA ARG A 182 -6.14 7.57 -8.87
C ARG A 182 -6.68 8.15 -7.58
N TYR A 183 -6.08 9.25 -7.12
CA TYR A 183 -6.52 9.92 -5.92
C TYR A 183 -7.58 10.98 -6.23
N THR A 184 -8.38 11.30 -5.22
CA THR A 184 -9.19 12.52 -5.21
C THR A 184 -8.31 13.78 -5.24
N PRO A 185 -8.81 14.92 -5.78
CA PRO A 185 -8.03 16.15 -5.90
C PRO A 185 -7.47 16.71 -4.58
N ALA A 186 -8.07 16.34 -3.44
CA ALA A 186 -7.60 16.75 -2.12
C ALA A 186 -6.24 16.12 -1.75
N CYS A 187 -5.86 15.00 -2.38
CA CYS A 187 -4.63 14.30 -2.09
C CYS A 187 -3.43 14.99 -2.77
N LYS A 188 -2.82 15.95 -2.09
CA LYS A 188 -1.69 16.76 -2.59
C LYS A 188 -0.34 16.22 -2.14
N THR A 189 -0.06 14.96 -2.44
CA THR A 189 1.28 14.39 -2.31
C THR A 189 2.27 15.13 -3.23
N ILE A 190 3.55 15.13 -2.87
CA ILE A 190 4.62 15.91 -3.54
C ILE A 190 5.88 15.06 -3.71
N GLY A 191 6.85 15.50 -4.51
CA GLY A 191 8.16 14.84 -4.60
C GLY A 191 8.74 14.50 -3.22
N GLY A 192 9.27 13.29 -3.04
CA GLY A 192 9.70 12.75 -1.74
C GLY A 192 8.64 11.92 -0.99
N THR A 193 7.37 12.05 -1.35
CA THR A 193 6.31 11.14 -0.88
C THR A 193 6.31 9.80 -1.62
N SER A 194 7.02 9.68 -2.74
CA SER A 194 7.21 8.41 -3.45
C SER A 194 7.65 7.29 -2.50
N GLY A 195 7.04 6.12 -2.62
CA GLY A 195 7.33 4.94 -1.83
C GLY A 195 6.55 4.87 -0.51
N SER A 196 5.79 5.93 -0.16
CA SER A 196 4.94 5.92 1.04
C SER A 196 3.90 4.80 0.96
N PRO A 197 3.59 4.09 2.05
CA PRO A 197 2.45 3.20 2.06
C PRO A 197 1.16 4.00 1.89
N ILE A 198 0.24 3.43 1.10
CA ILE A 198 -1.16 3.85 1.02
C ILE A 198 -1.95 2.91 1.93
N ILE A 199 -2.48 3.43 3.03
CA ILE A 199 -3.20 2.66 4.04
C ILE A 199 -4.69 2.91 3.88
N GLU A 200 -5.49 1.85 3.70
CA GLU A 200 -6.94 1.97 3.75
C GLU A 200 -7.40 2.10 5.20
N THR A 201 -8.05 3.21 5.54
CA THR A 201 -8.36 3.59 6.93
C THR A 201 -9.33 2.66 7.62
N SER A 202 -10.25 2.02 6.89
CA SER A 202 -11.21 1.05 7.41
C SER A 202 -10.57 -0.26 7.85
N THR A 203 -9.41 -0.63 7.30
CA THR A 203 -8.77 -1.93 7.56
C THR A 203 -7.39 -1.81 8.18
N GLY A 204 -6.75 -0.65 8.09
CA GLY A 204 -5.36 -0.44 8.48
C GLY A 204 -4.34 -1.19 7.61
N LYS A 205 -4.77 -1.75 6.48
CA LYS A 205 -3.90 -2.52 5.57
C LYS A 205 -3.31 -1.62 4.49
N VAL A 206 -2.12 -1.99 4.03
CA VAL A 206 -1.45 -1.33 2.89
C VAL A 206 -2.08 -1.84 1.60
N VAL A 207 -2.73 -0.96 0.87
CA VAL A 207 -3.40 -1.27 -0.41
C VAL A 207 -2.60 -0.83 -1.63
N GLY A 208 -1.59 0.02 -1.42
CA GLY A 208 -0.72 0.51 -2.48
C GLY A 208 0.52 1.22 -1.97
N VAL A 209 1.29 1.75 -2.91
CA VAL A 209 2.47 2.59 -2.70
C VAL A 209 2.30 3.90 -3.49
N ASN A 210 2.51 5.04 -2.83
CA ASN A 210 2.39 6.33 -3.49
C ASN A 210 3.47 6.49 -4.55
N ASN A 211 3.09 6.89 -5.76
CA ASN A 211 3.97 6.84 -6.93
C ASN A 211 4.32 8.24 -7.45
N THR A 212 3.40 8.85 -8.21
CA THR A 212 3.66 10.06 -9.01
C THR A 212 2.45 11.02 -9.00
N GLY A 213 2.54 12.14 -9.71
CA GLY A 213 1.44 13.07 -9.93
C GLY A 213 1.68 14.02 -11.08
N ASN A 214 0.62 14.52 -11.71
CA ASN A 214 0.77 15.44 -12.84
C ASN A 214 0.95 16.88 -12.38
N GLU A 215 2.18 17.37 -12.34
CA GLU A 215 2.49 18.65 -11.69
C GLU A 215 2.12 19.88 -12.54
N SER A 216 2.42 19.81 -13.84
CA SER A 216 2.43 20.99 -14.73
C SER A 216 1.36 20.96 -15.81
N GLY A 217 0.58 19.89 -15.92
CA GLY A 217 -0.40 19.71 -16.99
C GLY A 217 0.22 19.28 -18.33
N GLN A 218 1.45 18.77 -18.31
CA GLN A 218 2.07 18.19 -19.50
C GLN A 218 1.49 16.80 -19.78
N ARG A 219 1.67 16.33 -21.01
CA ARG A 219 1.10 15.07 -21.50
C ARG A 219 2.16 13.97 -21.48
N CYS A 220 2.05 13.07 -20.50
CA CYS A 220 2.84 11.84 -20.39
C CYS A 220 4.36 12.09 -20.35
N THR A 221 4.79 13.22 -19.80
CA THR A 221 6.23 13.51 -19.59
C THR A 221 6.61 13.15 -18.16
N MET A 222 7.92 13.12 -17.86
CA MET A 222 8.41 12.97 -16.49
C MET A 222 7.76 14.00 -15.54
N ASN A 223 7.36 13.56 -14.35
CA ASN A 223 6.54 14.27 -13.34
C ASN A 223 5.16 14.74 -13.85
N ASN A 224 4.69 14.20 -14.97
CA ASN A 224 3.45 14.60 -15.63
C ASN A 224 2.75 13.40 -16.28
N PRO A 225 2.38 12.38 -15.49
CA PRO A 225 1.69 11.21 -15.99
C PRO A 225 0.35 11.58 -16.66
N CYS A 226 -0.05 10.81 -17.65
CA CYS A 226 -1.34 10.91 -18.31
C CYS A 226 -2.11 9.59 -18.21
N GLU A 227 -3.43 9.66 -18.19
CA GLU A 227 -4.29 8.48 -18.21
C GLU A 227 -4.56 8.07 -19.65
N VAL A 228 -4.37 6.81 -19.97
CA VAL A 228 -4.78 6.21 -21.25
C VAL A 228 -5.84 5.16 -20.97
N ASP A 229 -7.03 5.34 -21.54
CA ASP A 229 -8.13 4.38 -21.39
C ASP A 229 -8.02 3.20 -22.36
N ALA A 230 -8.91 2.21 -22.22
CA ALA A 230 -8.92 1.01 -23.06
C ALA A 230 -9.18 1.30 -24.56
N ALA A 231 -9.66 2.49 -24.92
CA ALA A 231 -9.83 2.94 -26.30
C ALA A 231 -8.63 3.78 -26.80
N GLY A 232 -7.59 3.94 -25.99
CA GLY A 232 -6.40 4.75 -26.30
C GLY A 232 -6.60 6.25 -26.11
N LYS A 233 -7.72 6.70 -25.51
CA LYS A 233 -7.94 8.12 -25.27
C LYS A 233 -7.05 8.58 -24.12
N VAL A 234 -6.25 9.60 -24.40
CA VAL A 234 -5.38 10.22 -23.41
C VAL A 234 -6.10 11.34 -22.67
N THR A 235 -6.04 11.32 -21.33
CA THR A 235 -6.56 12.36 -20.44
C THR A 235 -5.43 12.89 -19.56
N VAL A 236 -5.22 14.21 -19.58
CA VAL A 236 -4.28 14.90 -18.69
C VAL A 236 -5.05 15.52 -17.53
N ARG A 237 -4.63 15.22 -16.31
CA ARG A 237 -5.26 15.74 -15.08
C ARG A 237 -4.25 16.47 -14.22
N LYS A 238 -4.04 17.75 -14.51
CA LYS A 238 -3.14 18.59 -13.73
C LYS A 238 -3.52 18.59 -12.24
N GLY A 239 -2.54 18.33 -11.39
CA GLY A 239 -2.63 18.31 -9.93
C GLY A 239 -3.29 17.07 -9.34
N ILE A 240 -3.51 16.01 -10.12
CA ILE A 240 -3.94 14.69 -9.66
C ILE A 240 -2.73 13.78 -9.48
N ASN A 241 -2.76 13.03 -8.39
CA ASN A 241 -1.70 12.13 -7.97
C ASN A 241 -2.18 10.68 -7.97
N TYR A 242 -1.20 9.77 -8.02
CA TYR A 242 -1.42 8.36 -8.27
C TYR A 242 -0.55 7.49 -7.36
N GLY A 243 -0.98 6.24 -7.21
CA GLY A 243 -0.23 5.20 -6.52
C GLY A 243 -0.34 3.87 -7.23
N GLU A 244 0.57 2.97 -6.95
CA GLU A 244 0.54 1.62 -7.51
C GLU A 244 0.01 0.62 -6.51
N GLN A 245 -0.74 -0.37 -6.99
CA GLN A 245 -1.39 -1.36 -6.14
C GLN A 245 -0.42 -2.44 -5.69
N THR A 246 -0.53 -2.89 -4.44
CA THR A 246 0.39 -3.90 -3.88
C THR A 246 -0.17 -5.32 -3.87
N TYR A 247 -1.49 -5.51 -4.05
CA TYR A 247 -2.12 -6.83 -3.95
C TYR A 247 -1.57 -7.84 -4.96
N GLN A 248 -1.17 -7.37 -6.15
CA GLN A 248 -0.58 -8.20 -7.21
C GLN A 248 0.72 -8.89 -6.75
N LEU A 249 1.48 -8.23 -5.86
CA LEU A 249 2.71 -8.78 -5.29
C LEU A 249 2.45 -9.87 -4.25
N THR A 250 1.32 -9.81 -3.54
CA THR A 250 1.06 -10.74 -2.42
C THR A 250 1.02 -12.20 -2.86
N SER A 251 0.50 -12.46 -4.06
CA SER A 251 0.49 -13.79 -4.69
C SER A 251 1.87 -14.30 -5.12
N CYS A 252 2.86 -13.41 -5.21
CA CYS A 252 4.25 -13.72 -5.55
C CYS A 252 5.12 -13.87 -4.30
N LEU A 253 4.54 -13.75 -3.10
CA LEU A 253 5.28 -13.82 -1.84
C LEU A 253 4.88 -15.07 -1.07
N SER A 254 5.83 -15.98 -0.89
CA SER A 254 5.70 -17.09 0.05
C SER A 254 6.49 -16.72 1.30
N ARG A 255 5.77 -16.42 2.40
CA ARG A 255 6.35 -15.77 3.59
C ARG A 255 6.99 -14.43 3.20
N SER A 256 8.30 -14.26 3.41
CA SER A 256 9.08 -13.08 3.02
C SER A 256 10.06 -13.38 1.87
N GLU A 257 9.76 -14.39 1.06
CA GLU A 257 10.53 -14.77 -0.12
C GLU A 257 9.70 -14.64 -1.40
N LEU A 258 10.40 -14.41 -2.51
CA LEU A 258 9.79 -14.25 -3.83
C LEU A 258 9.58 -15.61 -4.49
N ASP A 259 8.35 -15.86 -4.93
CA ASP A 259 7.94 -17.01 -5.72
C ASP A 259 7.23 -16.55 -7.01
N LEU A 260 8.03 -16.20 -8.03
CA LEU A 260 7.52 -15.83 -9.36
C LEU A 260 6.99 -17.04 -10.14
N ALA A 261 7.30 -18.26 -9.71
CA ALA A 261 6.84 -19.49 -10.36
C ALA A 261 5.39 -19.83 -9.95
N ASN A 262 4.89 -19.26 -8.86
CA ASN A 262 3.49 -19.36 -8.47
C ASN A 262 2.58 -18.97 -9.65
N PRO A 263 1.66 -19.85 -10.10
CA PRO A 263 0.78 -19.57 -11.23
C PRO A 263 -0.18 -18.39 -10.97
N ASN A 264 -0.41 -18.07 -9.70
CA ASN A 264 -1.22 -16.93 -9.30
C ASN A 264 -0.40 -15.63 -9.21
N CYS A 265 0.93 -15.68 -9.25
CA CYS A 265 1.77 -14.49 -9.25
C CYS A 265 1.48 -13.61 -10.49
N LYS A 266 1.02 -12.39 -10.24
CA LYS A 266 0.66 -11.40 -11.27
C LYS A 266 1.69 -10.30 -11.48
N ALA A 267 2.77 -10.30 -10.72
CA ALA A 267 3.85 -9.33 -10.90
C ALA A 267 4.61 -9.58 -12.22
N PRO A 268 5.17 -8.53 -12.84
CA PRO A 268 6.13 -8.65 -13.93
C PRO A 268 7.26 -9.62 -13.60
N LYS A 269 7.70 -10.37 -14.61
CA LYS A 269 8.75 -11.39 -14.50
C LYS A 269 9.95 -11.00 -15.38
N PRO A 270 11.18 -11.40 -15.00
CA PRO A 270 12.37 -11.21 -15.82
C PRO A 270 12.30 -11.92 -17.18
#